data_AF-A0A971ZRR6-F1
#
_entry.id   AF-A0A971ZRR6-F1
#
_cell.length_a   1.000
_cell.length_b   1.000
_cell.length_c   1.000
_cell.angle_alpha   90.00
_cell.angle_beta   90.00
_cell.angle_gamma   90.00
#
_symmetry.space_group_name_H-M   'P 1'
#
loop_
_entity.id
_entity.type
_entity.pdbx_description
1 polymer ?
#
loop_
_entity_poly.entity_id
_entity_poly.type
_entity_poly.pdbx_seq_one_letter_code
_entity_poly.pdbx_strand_id
1 'polypeptide(L)'
;MFNDLTTKLADILHHPGRIFPAVVAIVLIATAAIVILHLFMALLGGHAAKQRRRFNLWEKLVYLAALVSVAALAITSFYAVLRLGGMHGWWLFAHMFGAGAMTGTLPLLALTWCGAHCCCGATHRPANEAEPPRFFWIPRVMFWLFLLAGLVLILTTMVSMLPLFGSEGLEVLLNLHRYAGLLAVVALVIHLYCVLLQRAQLR
;
A
#
# COMPACT_ATOMS: atom_id res chain seq x y z
N MET A 1 20.08 -26.57 -16.18
CA MET A 1 19.87 -25.31 -15.43
C MET A 1 18.80 -24.40 -16.06
N PHE A 2 18.81 -24.18 -17.38
CA PHE A 2 17.80 -23.35 -18.06
C PHE A 2 16.37 -23.97 -18.06
N ASN A 3 16.27 -25.29 -18.21
CA ASN A 3 14.98 -26.02 -18.21
C ASN A 3 14.27 -26.05 -16.84
N ASP A 4 15.02 -25.90 -15.74
CA ASP A 4 14.49 -25.87 -14.37
C ASP A 4 13.98 -24.47 -14.01
N LEU A 5 14.58 -23.42 -14.61
CA LEU A 5 14.13 -22.04 -14.45
C LEU A 5 12.84 -21.78 -15.24
N THR A 6 12.73 -22.32 -16.45
CA THR A 6 11.52 -22.17 -17.29
C THR A 6 10.34 -22.94 -16.74
N THR A 7 10.55 -24.14 -16.20
CA THR A 7 9.50 -24.92 -15.53
C THR A 7 9.05 -24.26 -14.23
N LYS A 8 9.98 -23.73 -13.41
CA LYS A 8 9.63 -22.95 -12.22
C LYS A 8 8.91 -21.64 -12.57
N LEU A 9 9.32 -20.95 -13.63
CA LEU A 9 8.62 -19.75 -14.14
C LEU A 9 7.21 -20.08 -14.65
N ALA A 10 7.05 -21.20 -15.35
CA ALA A 10 5.74 -21.69 -15.79
C ALA A 10 4.86 -22.08 -14.59
N ASP A 11 5.41 -22.77 -13.59
CA ASP A 11 4.68 -23.16 -12.38
C ASP A 11 4.28 -21.95 -11.52
N ILE A 12 5.12 -20.90 -11.49
CA ILE A 12 4.83 -19.57 -10.92
C ILE A 12 3.66 -18.89 -11.64
N LEU A 13 3.59 -19.02 -12.97
CA LEU A 13 2.54 -18.42 -13.79
C LEU A 13 1.23 -19.22 -13.74
N HIS A 14 1.29 -20.55 -13.58
CA HIS A 14 0.12 -21.45 -13.60
C HIS A 14 -0.49 -21.71 -12.22
N HIS A 15 0.26 -21.51 -11.11
CA HIS A 15 -0.24 -21.68 -9.74
C HIS A 15 0.08 -20.48 -8.81
N PRO A 16 -0.37 -19.26 -9.15
CA PRO A 16 -0.06 -18.04 -8.40
C PRO A 16 -0.50 -18.09 -6.92
N GLY A 17 -1.54 -18.88 -6.60
CA GLY A 17 -2.00 -19.06 -5.22
C GLY A 17 -1.02 -19.80 -4.30
N ARG A 18 -0.19 -20.71 -4.82
CA ARG A 18 0.77 -21.51 -4.03
C ARG A 18 2.02 -20.73 -3.64
N ILE A 19 2.45 -19.82 -4.51
CA ILE A 19 3.63 -18.98 -4.30
C ILE A 19 3.34 -17.75 -3.44
N PHE A 20 2.07 -17.34 -3.35
CA PHE A 20 1.66 -16.10 -2.69
C PHE A 20 2.14 -15.98 -1.24
N PRO A 21 2.06 -17.00 -0.35
CA PRO A 21 2.57 -16.88 1.02
C PRO A 21 4.06 -16.58 1.09
N ALA A 22 4.87 -17.21 0.21
CA ALA A 22 6.30 -16.97 0.14
C ALA A 22 6.60 -15.56 -0.38
N VAL A 23 5.88 -15.11 -1.42
CA VAL A 23 5.99 -13.75 -1.96
C VAL A 23 5.64 -12.71 -0.88
N VAL A 24 4.54 -12.90 -0.14
CA VAL A 24 4.14 -12.00 0.95
C VAL A 24 5.25 -11.91 2.00
N ALA A 25 5.77 -13.05 2.48
CA ALA A 25 6.82 -13.07 3.50
C ALA A 25 8.09 -12.33 3.01
N ILE A 26 8.56 -12.64 1.80
CA ILE A 26 9.76 -12.03 1.21
C ILE A 26 9.56 -10.52 1.05
N VAL A 27 8.44 -10.08 0.47
CA VAL A 27 8.18 -8.67 0.20
C VAL A 27 8.04 -7.87 1.49
N LEU A 28 7.35 -8.40 2.51
CA LEU A 28 7.21 -7.72 3.80
C LEU A 28 8.56 -7.62 4.53
N ILE A 29 9.34 -8.70 4.55
CA ILE A 29 10.69 -8.70 5.17
C ILE A 29 11.60 -7.72 4.43
N ALA A 30 11.63 -7.75 3.09
CA ALA A 30 12.45 -6.86 2.29
C ALA A 30 12.05 -5.39 2.49
N THR A 31 10.75 -5.09 2.49
CA THR A 31 10.25 -3.73 2.73
C THR A 31 10.63 -3.25 4.13
N ALA A 32 10.43 -4.08 5.15
CA ALA A 32 10.80 -3.75 6.53
C ALA A 32 12.31 -3.54 6.67
N ALA A 33 13.14 -4.42 6.09
CA ALA A 33 14.59 -4.31 6.12
C ALA A 33 15.08 -3.03 5.45
N ILE A 34 14.55 -2.68 4.28
CA ILE A 34 14.89 -1.43 3.57
C ILE A 34 14.51 -0.20 4.40
N VAL A 35 13.30 -0.19 4.98
CA VAL A 35 12.82 0.92 5.82
C VAL A 35 13.68 1.05 7.08
N ILE A 36 13.97 -0.05 7.79
CA ILE A 36 14.77 -0.06 9.01
C ILE A 36 16.21 0.38 8.72
N LEU A 37 16.83 -0.17 7.68
CA LEU A 37 18.19 0.18 7.28
C LEU A 37 18.30 1.66 6.95
N HIS A 38 17.35 2.21 6.19
CA HIS A 38 17.37 3.61 5.81
C HIS A 38 17.00 4.53 6.98
N LEU A 39 16.12 4.12 7.92
CA LEU A 39 15.92 4.82 9.18
C LEU A 39 17.19 4.87 10.01
N PHE A 40 17.91 3.74 10.13
CA PHE A 40 19.16 3.65 10.87
C PHE A 40 20.23 4.58 10.27
N MET A 41 20.41 4.55 8.94
CA MET A 41 21.33 5.45 8.25
C MET A 41 20.94 6.91 8.42
N ALA A 42 19.65 7.24 8.34
CA ALA A 42 19.21 8.62 8.42
C ALA A 42 19.28 9.17 9.86
N LEU A 43 18.97 8.36 10.88
CA LEU A 43 19.15 8.72 12.30
C LEU A 43 20.62 9.04 12.64
N LEU A 44 21.58 8.44 11.95
CA LEU A 44 23.01 8.72 12.09
C LEU A 44 23.45 10.03 11.41
N GLY A 45 22.69 10.55 10.45
CA GLY A 45 23.06 11.69 9.59
C GLY A 45 22.54 13.06 10.02
N GLY A 46 22.58 13.38 11.33
CA GLY A 46 21.84 14.50 11.94
C GLY A 46 21.78 15.88 11.22
N HIS A 47 20.62 16.53 11.45
CA HIS A 47 20.24 17.95 11.30
C HIS A 47 19.98 18.55 9.90
N ALA A 48 18.79 19.16 9.73
CA ALA A 48 18.56 20.60 9.69
C ALA A 48 17.05 20.91 9.62
N ALA A 49 16.55 21.78 10.50
CA ALA A 49 15.14 22.15 10.55
C ALA A 49 14.84 23.36 9.65
N LYS A 50 13.92 23.22 8.69
CA LYS A 50 13.09 24.36 8.24
C LYS A 50 11.69 23.96 7.74
N GLN A 51 10.74 24.71 8.28
CA GLN A 51 9.30 24.88 8.00
C GLN A 51 8.42 23.68 7.63
N ARG A 52 7.55 23.33 8.60
CA ARG A 52 6.48 22.34 8.47
C ARG A 52 5.29 22.93 7.72
N ARG A 53 4.89 22.31 6.61
CA ARG A 53 3.49 22.40 6.16
C ARG A 53 2.62 21.76 7.27
N ARG A 54 1.89 22.59 8.02
CA ARG A 54 0.94 22.11 9.03
C ARG A 54 -0.23 21.45 8.30
N PHE A 55 -0.30 20.12 8.34
CA PHE A 55 -1.54 19.43 7.95
C PHE A 55 -2.65 19.83 8.91
N ASN A 56 -3.83 20.05 8.33
CA ASN A 56 -5.03 20.34 9.08
C ASN A 56 -5.44 19.09 9.89
N LEU A 57 -6.16 19.28 11.01
CA LEU A 57 -6.60 18.15 11.84
C LEU A 57 -7.42 17.14 11.03
N TRP A 58 -8.28 17.62 10.14
CA TRP A 58 -9.08 16.80 9.23
C TRP A 58 -8.23 15.89 8.34
N GLU A 59 -7.20 16.44 7.68
CA GLU A 59 -6.28 15.67 6.82
C GLU A 59 -5.57 14.55 7.60
N LYS A 60 -5.21 14.81 8.86
CA LYS A 60 -4.60 13.81 9.75
C LYS A 60 -5.59 12.73 10.12
N LEU A 61 -6.84 13.08 10.45
CA LEU A 61 -7.87 12.12 10.83
C LEU A 61 -8.21 11.20 9.66
N VAL A 62 -8.38 11.75 8.44
CA VAL A 62 -8.65 10.95 7.24
C VAL A 62 -7.48 10.02 6.91
N TYR A 63 -6.24 10.53 7.01
CA TYR A 63 -5.05 9.70 6.79
C TYR A 63 -4.90 8.60 7.84
N LEU A 64 -5.16 8.91 9.11
CA LEU A 64 -5.12 7.94 10.20
C LEU A 64 -6.22 6.88 10.03
N ALA A 65 -7.42 7.26 9.58
CA ALA A 65 -8.50 6.34 9.30
C ALA A 65 -8.15 5.37 8.16
N ALA A 66 -7.48 5.85 7.10
CA ALA A 66 -6.97 4.99 6.03
C ALA A 66 -5.87 4.05 6.55
N LEU A 67 -4.94 4.55 7.36
CA LEU A 67 -3.85 3.75 7.95
C LEU A 67 -4.39 2.63 8.85
N VAL A 68 -5.34 2.95 9.73
CA VAL A 68 -5.97 1.97 10.64
C VAL A 68 -6.76 0.94 9.84
N SER A 69 -7.53 1.37 8.83
CA SER A 69 -8.28 0.45 7.96
C SER A 69 -7.35 -0.54 7.24
N VAL A 70 -6.26 -0.04 6.63
CA VAL A 70 -5.29 -0.90 5.93
C VAL A 70 -4.55 -1.81 6.90
N ALA A 71 -4.17 -1.32 8.08
CA ALA A 71 -3.52 -2.15 9.10
C ALA A 71 -4.45 -3.30 9.54
N ALA A 72 -5.72 -3.02 9.82
CA ALA A 72 -6.70 -4.04 10.18
C ALA A 72 -6.89 -5.08 9.05
N LEU A 73 -7.00 -4.63 7.80
CA LEU A 73 -7.10 -5.49 6.63
C LEU A 73 -5.85 -6.36 6.42
N ALA A 74 -4.66 -5.77 6.54
CA ALA A 74 -3.39 -6.47 6.37
C ALA A 74 -3.17 -7.51 7.47
N ILE A 75 -3.44 -7.17 8.74
CA ILE A 75 -3.31 -8.09 9.86
C ILE A 75 -4.28 -9.27 9.68
N THR A 76 -5.56 -9.00 9.44
CA THR A 76 -6.57 -10.05 9.29
C THR A 76 -6.31 -10.96 8.09
N SER A 77 -5.84 -10.41 6.97
CA SER A 77 -5.55 -11.20 5.77
C SER A 77 -4.22 -11.96 5.84
N PHE A 78 -3.11 -11.28 6.11
CA PHE A 78 -1.80 -11.93 6.09
C PHE A 78 -1.63 -12.91 7.24
N TYR A 79 -2.18 -12.63 8.42
CA TYR A 79 -2.19 -13.63 9.50
C TYR A 79 -2.96 -14.88 9.08
N ALA A 80 -4.17 -14.73 8.54
CA ALA A 80 -4.98 -15.86 8.11
C ALA A 80 -4.31 -16.68 6.99
N VAL A 81 -3.69 -16.00 6.01
CA VAL A 81 -2.99 -16.67 4.90
C VAL A 81 -1.72 -17.38 5.37
N LEU A 82 -0.89 -16.75 6.20
CA LEU A 82 0.41 -17.29 6.61
C LEU A 82 0.30 -18.35 7.71
N ARG A 83 -0.74 -18.32 8.55
CA ARG A 83 -0.89 -19.23 9.70
C ARG A 83 -2.04 -20.21 9.58
N LEU A 84 -3.14 -19.82 8.94
CA LEU A 84 -4.39 -20.59 8.92
C LEU A 84 -4.70 -21.20 7.55
N GLY A 85 -3.88 -20.93 6.52
CA GLY A 85 -4.05 -21.43 5.15
C GLY A 85 -5.20 -20.77 4.37
N GLY A 86 -6.00 -19.92 5.01
CA GLY A 86 -7.15 -19.25 4.41
C GLY A 86 -7.97 -18.45 5.42
N MET A 87 -8.74 -17.49 4.91
CA MET A 87 -9.56 -16.60 5.74
C MET A 87 -10.97 -17.17 5.93
N HIS A 88 -11.38 -17.38 7.17
CA HIS A 88 -12.70 -17.92 7.53
C HIS A 88 -13.14 -17.42 8.92
N GLY A 89 -14.42 -17.60 9.26
CA GLY A 89 -14.98 -17.29 10.59
C GLY A 89 -14.80 -15.82 11.00
N TRP A 90 -14.36 -15.61 12.25
CA TRP A 90 -14.17 -14.28 12.83
C TRP A 90 -13.13 -13.42 12.10
N TRP A 91 -12.10 -14.04 11.50
CA TRP A 91 -11.11 -13.32 10.70
C TRP A 91 -11.71 -12.73 9.45
N LEU A 92 -12.58 -13.49 8.78
CA LEU A 92 -13.32 -13.01 7.62
C LEU A 92 -14.27 -11.88 8.01
N PHE A 93 -15.00 -12.04 9.11
CA PHE A 93 -15.91 -11.01 9.60
C PHE A 93 -15.17 -9.68 9.88
N ALA A 94 -14.07 -9.74 10.63
CA ALA A 94 -13.24 -8.56 10.92
C ALA A 94 -12.66 -7.94 9.64
N HIS A 95 -12.23 -8.76 8.68
CA HIS A 95 -11.73 -8.29 7.39
C HIS A 95 -12.81 -7.56 6.59
N MET A 96 -14.04 -8.10 6.54
CA MET A 96 -15.17 -7.47 5.85
C MET A 96 -15.54 -6.12 6.47
N PHE A 97 -15.53 -6.01 7.81
CA PHE A 97 -15.77 -4.74 8.49
C PHE A 97 -14.68 -3.69 8.14
N GLY A 98 -13.41 -4.10 8.18
CA GLY A 98 -12.29 -3.27 7.73
C GLY A 98 -12.40 -2.87 6.26
N ALA A 99 -12.92 -3.74 5.40
CA ALA A 99 -13.10 -3.48 3.98
C ALA A 99 -14.17 -2.39 3.75
N GLY A 100 -15.26 -2.41 4.52
CA GLY A 100 -16.25 -1.33 4.52
C GLY A 100 -15.64 0.01 4.91
N ALA A 101 -14.85 0.05 5.99
CA ALA A 101 -14.15 1.27 6.41
C ALA A 101 -13.16 1.78 5.35
N MET A 102 -12.40 0.88 4.73
CA MET A 102 -11.46 1.21 3.64
C MET A 102 -12.20 1.77 2.41
N THR A 103 -13.35 1.20 2.06
CA THR A 103 -14.15 1.63 0.90
C THR A 103 -14.63 3.07 1.05
N GLY A 104 -14.99 3.50 2.27
CA GLY A 104 -15.35 4.90 2.55
C GLY A 104 -14.14 5.83 2.71
N THR A 105 -13.07 5.36 3.34
CA THR A 105 -11.90 6.20 3.64
C THR A 105 -11.02 6.46 2.41
N LEU A 106 -10.91 5.53 1.46
CA LEU A 106 -10.11 5.69 0.25
C LEU A 106 -10.54 6.90 -0.62
N PRO A 107 -11.82 7.09 -0.98
CA PRO A 107 -12.24 8.27 -1.74
C PRO A 107 -12.11 9.56 -0.91
N LEU A 108 -12.37 9.52 0.39
CA LEU A 108 -12.13 10.68 1.27
C LEU A 108 -10.65 11.08 1.26
N LEU A 109 -9.74 10.10 1.35
CA LEU A 109 -8.30 10.32 1.26
C LEU A 109 -7.93 10.87 -0.11
N ALA A 110 -8.47 10.30 -1.19
CA ALA A 110 -8.23 10.78 -2.54
C ALA A 110 -8.64 12.25 -2.69
N LEU A 111 -9.84 12.64 -2.27
CA LEU A 111 -10.33 14.02 -2.37
C LEU A 111 -9.56 14.99 -1.49
N THR A 112 -9.27 14.62 -0.24
CA THR A 112 -8.59 15.49 0.73
C THR A 112 -7.12 15.70 0.39
N TRP A 113 -6.43 14.71 -0.16
CA TRP A 113 -5.01 14.78 -0.49
C TRP A 113 -4.73 14.98 -2.00
N CYS A 114 -5.74 15.03 -2.86
CA CYS A 114 -5.58 15.27 -4.30
C CYS A 114 -4.76 16.54 -4.57
N GLY A 115 -5.09 17.66 -3.93
CA GLY A 115 -4.39 18.93 -4.12
C GLY A 115 -2.90 18.90 -3.74
N ALA A 116 -2.50 18.02 -2.82
CA ALA A 116 -1.09 17.85 -2.44
C ALA A 116 -0.29 16.99 -3.43
N HIS A 117 -0.96 16.11 -4.19
CA HIS A 117 -0.32 15.10 -5.06
C HIS A 117 -0.74 15.17 -6.54
N CYS A 118 -1.58 16.15 -6.92
CA CYS A 118 -2.18 16.29 -8.25
C CYS A 118 -1.13 16.36 -9.37
N CYS A 119 -1.32 15.62 -10.46
CA CYS A 119 -0.43 15.56 -11.64
C CYS A 119 -0.19 16.92 -12.31
N CYS A 120 -1.22 17.78 -12.32
CA CYS A 120 -1.23 19.07 -12.98
C CYS A 120 -1.50 20.14 -11.91
N GLY A 121 -0.49 20.90 -11.49
CA GLY A 121 -0.73 21.91 -10.46
C GLY A 121 0.55 22.48 -9.94
N ALA A 122 1.09 23.44 -10.69
CA ALA A 122 1.89 24.53 -10.16
C ALA A 122 1.13 25.17 -8.98
N THR A 123 1.30 24.64 -7.78
CA THR A 123 1.01 25.43 -6.58
C THR A 123 2.14 26.45 -6.51
N HIS A 124 1.78 27.70 -6.81
CA HIS A 124 2.56 28.92 -6.70
C HIS A 124 3.79 28.75 -5.79
N ARG A 125 4.95 28.50 -6.40
CA ARG A 125 6.22 28.41 -5.70
C ARG A 125 6.76 29.84 -5.64
N PRO A 126 6.80 30.50 -4.47
CA PRO A 126 7.51 31.76 -4.38
C PRO A 126 8.98 31.49 -4.75
N ALA A 127 9.55 32.36 -5.58
CA ALA A 127 10.85 32.19 -6.26
C ALA A 127 12.07 31.98 -5.32
N ASN A 128 11.87 31.99 -3.99
CA ASN A 128 12.92 31.96 -2.97
C ASN A 128 13.08 30.63 -2.23
N GLU A 129 12.35 29.57 -2.57
CA GLU A 129 12.57 28.27 -1.94
C GLU A 129 13.60 27.43 -2.71
N ALA A 130 14.62 26.95 -1.99
CA ALA A 130 15.67 26.07 -2.48
C ALA A 130 15.08 24.81 -3.14
N GLU A 131 15.75 24.29 -4.17
CA GLU A 131 15.30 23.15 -4.98
C GLU A 131 14.69 22.02 -4.13
N PRO A 132 13.53 21.47 -4.54
CA PRO A 132 12.94 20.37 -3.80
C PRO A 132 13.93 19.19 -3.77
N PRO A 133 14.09 18.51 -2.63
CA PRO A 133 14.95 17.34 -2.56
C PRO A 133 14.51 16.29 -3.60
N ARG A 134 15.48 15.65 -4.26
CA ARG A 134 15.30 14.65 -5.35
C ARG A 134 14.28 13.54 -5.06
N PHE A 135 13.93 13.31 -3.79
CA PHE A 135 12.99 12.29 -3.32
C PHE A 135 11.50 12.70 -3.31
N PHE A 136 11.14 13.93 -3.69
CA PHE A 136 9.75 14.41 -3.54
C PHE A 136 8.72 13.65 -4.41
N TRP A 137 9.15 13.00 -5.49
CA TRP A 137 8.26 12.27 -6.40
C TRP A 137 7.85 10.89 -5.88
N ILE A 138 8.65 10.25 -5.00
CA ILE A 138 8.36 8.90 -4.50
C ILE A 138 7.05 8.85 -3.71
N PRO A 139 6.81 9.67 -2.66
CA PRO A 139 5.54 9.63 -1.94
C PRO A 139 4.34 9.95 -2.85
N ARG A 140 4.52 10.76 -3.89
CA ARG A 140 3.45 11.03 -4.88
C ARG A 140 3.12 9.79 -5.69
N VAL A 141 4.11 9.08 -6.23
CA VAL A 141 3.88 7.83 -6.97
C VAL A 141 3.26 6.77 -6.06
N MET A 142 3.78 6.60 -4.85
CA MET A 142 3.25 5.65 -3.88
C MET A 142 1.81 5.97 -3.48
N PHE A 143 1.44 7.25 -3.37
CA PHE A 143 0.06 7.66 -3.12
C PHE A 143 -0.88 7.22 -4.26
N TRP A 144 -0.51 7.48 -5.51
CA TRP A 144 -1.33 7.05 -6.66
C TRP A 144 -1.39 5.54 -6.81
N LEU A 145 -0.28 4.84 -6.58
CA LEU A 145 -0.25 3.37 -6.55
C LEU A 145 -1.16 2.81 -5.45
N PHE A 146 -1.15 3.42 -4.26
CA PHE A 146 -2.05 3.06 -3.17
C PHE A 146 -3.52 3.26 -3.54
N LEU A 147 -3.87 4.39 -4.14
CA LEU A 147 -5.24 4.66 -4.59
C LEU A 147 -5.69 3.67 -5.67
N LEU A 148 -4.85 3.39 -6.66
CA LEU A 148 -5.15 2.44 -7.73
C LEU A 148 -5.30 1.02 -7.19
N ALA A 149 -4.37 0.58 -6.34
CA ALA A 149 -4.43 -0.73 -5.70
C ALA A 149 -5.68 -0.86 -4.80
N GLY A 150 -6.00 0.19 -4.03
CA GLY A 150 -7.22 0.26 -3.23
C GLY A 150 -8.49 0.17 -4.07
N LEU A 151 -8.53 0.84 -5.23
CA LEU A 151 -9.64 0.74 -6.17
C LEU A 151 -9.79 -0.68 -6.71
N VAL A 152 -8.68 -1.32 -7.12
CA VAL A 152 -8.67 -2.71 -7.58
C VAL A 152 -9.17 -3.66 -6.48
N LEU A 153 -8.78 -3.45 -5.21
CA LEU A 153 -9.29 -4.24 -4.08
C LEU A 153 -10.80 -4.16 -3.94
N ILE A 154 -11.35 -2.93 -4.01
CA ILE A 154 -12.80 -2.69 -3.94
C ILE A 154 -13.51 -3.35 -5.13
N LEU A 155 -13.01 -3.13 -6.35
CA LEU A 155 -13.64 -3.66 -7.56
C LEU A 155 -13.61 -5.20 -7.60
N THR A 156 -12.47 -5.82 -7.26
CA THR A 156 -12.37 -7.29 -7.23
C THR A 156 -13.36 -7.92 -6.26
N THR A 157 -13.63 -7.30 -5.10
CA THR A 157 -14.64 -7.81 -4.17
C THR A 157 -16.06 -7.55 -4.68
N MET A 158 -16.38 -6.33 -5.14
CA MET A 158 -17.72 -6.02 -5.66
C MET A 158 -18.09 -6.90 -6.85
N VAL A 159 -17.15 -7.10 -7.77
CA VAL A 159 -17.36 -7.92 -8.97
C VAL A 159 -17.47 -9.41 -8.61
N SER A 160 -16.75 -9.90 -7.59
CA SER A 160 -16.86 -11.29 -7.13
C SER A 160 -18.23 -11.64 -6.53
N MET A 161 -19.03 -10.64 -6.14
CA MET A 161 -20.38 -10.82 -5.61
C MET A 161 -21.44 -10.89 -6.72
N LEU A 162 -21.08 -10.55 -7.96
CA LEU A 162 -21.99 -10.66 -9.11
C LEU A 162 -21.98 -12.10 -9.64
N PRO A 163 -23.15 -12.67 -10.02
CA PRO A 163 -23.24 -14.02 -10.58
C PRO A 163 -22.81 -14.05 -12.06
N LEU A 164 -21.73 -13.36 -12.42
CA LEU A 164 -21.23 -13.20 -13.79
C LEU A 164 -20.04 -14.13 -14.09
N PHE A 165 -19.34 -14.62 -13.07
CA PHE A 165 -18.11 -15.40 -13.22
C PHE A 165 -18.29 -16.82 -12.69
N GLY A 166 -17.75 -17.79 -13.45
CA GLY A 166 -17.56 -19.16 -12.98
C GLY A 166 -16.38 -19.29 -12.01
N SER A 167 -16.06 -20.52 -11.61
CA SER A 167 -14.97 -20.83 -10.67
C SER A 167 -13.61 -20.26 -11.11
N GLU A 168 -13.27 -20.38 -12.38
CA GLU A 168 -11.99 -19.87 -12.93
C GLU A 168 -11.90 -18.34 -12.84
N GLY A 169 -12.99 -17.64 -13.14
CA GLY A 169 -13.04 -16.17 -13.04
C GLY A 169 -12.90 -15.69 -11.60
N LEU A 170 -13.52 -16.38 -10.65
CA LEU A 170 -13.37 -16.09 -9.22
C LEU A 170 -11.94 -16.32 -8.74
N GLU A 171 -11.24 -17.33 -9.25
CA GLU A 171 -9.83 -17.56 -8.92
C GLU A 171 -8.93 -16.43 -9.43
N VAL A 172 -9.16 -15.94 -10.65
CA VAL A 172 -8.45 -14.79 -11.21
C VAL A 172 -8.69 -13.53 -10.36
N LEU A 173 -9.95 -13.26 -10.00
CA LEU A 173 -10.30 -12.13 -9.14
C LEU A 173 -9.65 -12.23 -7.76
N LEU A 174 -9.62 -13.44 -7.17
CA LEU A 174 -9.00 -13.68 -5.88
C LEU A 174 -7.49 -13.45 -5.93
N ASN A 175 -6.81 -13.91 -6.98
CA ASN A 175 -5.39 -13.68 -7.16
C ASN A 175 -5.09 -12.19 -7.39
N LEU A 176 -5.89 -11.51 -8.21
CA LEU A 176 -5.78 -10.07 -8.41
C LEU A 176 -5.97 -9.30 -7.09
N HIS A 177 -6.97 -9.69 -6.29
CA HIS A 177 -7.21 -9.10 -4.97
C HIS A 177 -6.02 -9.29 -4.02
N ARG A 178 -5.44 -10.49 -3.98
CA ARG A 178 -4.25 -10.82 -3.17
C ARG A 178 -3.05 -9.95 -3.50
N TYR A 179 -2.70 -9.84 -4.79
CA TYR A 179 -1.55 -9.04 -5.22
C TYR A 179 -1.80 -7.53 -5.10
N ALA A 180 -3.02 -7.06 -5.39
CA ALA A 180 -3.40 -5.67 -5.15
C ALA A 180 -3.32 -5.31 -3.67
N GLY A 181 -3.72 -6.24 -2.78
CA GLY A 181 -3.61 -6.09 -1.32
C GLY A 181 -2.16 -5.90 -0.87
N LEU A 182 -1.27 -6.76 -1.35
CA LEU A 182 0.16 -6.65 -1.07
C LEU A 182 0.74 -5.32 -1.59
N LEU A 183 0.40 -4.93 -2.82
CA LEU A 183 0.83 -3.67 -3.41
C LEU A 183 0.33 -2.46 -2.61
N ALA A 184 -0.93 -2.46 -2.17
CA ALA A 184 -1.50 -1.39 -1.36
C ALA A 184 -0.75 -1.23 -0.02
N VAL A 185 -0.42 -2.33 0.65
CA VAL A 185 0.34 -2.30 1.90
C VAL A 185 1.75 -1.75 1.68
N VAL A 186 2.47 -2.25 0.67
CA VAL A 186 3.84 -1.79 0.35
C VAL A 186 3.83 -0.31 -0.01
N ALA A 187 2.92 0.11 -0.89
CA ALA A 187 2.78 1.51 -1.29
C ALA A 187 2.48 2.41 -0.10
N LEU A 188 1.58 2.01 0.80
CA LEU A 188 1.26 2.79 2.00
C LEU A 188 2.44 2.86 2.97
N VAL A 189 3.16 1.76 3.20
CA VAL A 189 4.33 1.74 4.08
C VAL A 189 5.43 2.66 3.54
N ILE A 190 5.75 2.58 2.25
CA ILE A 190 6.74 3.46 1.62
C ILE A 190 6.26 4.91 1.63
N HIS A 191 4.98 5.16 1.35
CA HIS A 191 4.41 6.50 1.39
C HIS A 191 4.50 7.11 2.80
N LEU A 192 4.05 6.38 3.83
CA LEU A 192 4.15 6.78 5.23
C LEU A 192 5.61 7.01 5.62
N TYR A 193 6.51 6.11 5.23
CA TYR A 193 7.94 6.24 5.47
C TYR A 193 8.51 7.53 4.89
N CYS A 194 8.26 7.81 3.60
CA CYS A 194 8.71 9.05 2.97
C CYS A 194 8.11 10.30 3.61
N VAL A 195 6.82 10.28 3.99
CA VAL A 195 6.18 11.40 4.69
C VAL A 195 6.80 11.61 6.08
N LEU A 196 7.12 10.53 6.80
CA LEU A 196 7.79 10.58 8.10
C LEU A 196 9.22 11.08 7.96
N LEU A 197 10.00 10.63 6.97
CA LEU A 197 11.34 11.15 6.68
C LEU A 197 11.30 12.64 6.36
N GLN A 198 10.39 13.07 5.48
CA GLN A 198 10.22 14.49 5.16
C GLN A 198 9.88 15.31 6.40
N ARG A 199 9.12 14.75 7.34
CA ARG A 199 8.80 15.41 8.62
C ARG A 199 9.93 15.37 9.63
N ALA A 200 10.69 14.28 9.66
CA ALA A 200 11.84 14.08 10.52
C ALA A 200 13.11 14.74 9.97
N GLN A 201 13.06 15.25 8.73
CA GLN A 201 14.19 15.87 8.00
C GLN A 201 15.40 14.92 7.87
N LEU A 202 15.11 13.62 7.86
CA LEU A 202 16.07 12.54 7.71
C LEU A 202 16.27 12.36 6.20
N ARG A 203 17.44 12.77 5.68
CA ARG A 203 17.80 12.62 4.26
C ARG A 203 17.97 11.16 3.88
#